data_AF-A0A397EYU4-F1
#
_entry.id   AF-A0A397EYU4-F1
#
_cell.length_a   1.000
_cell.length_b   1.000
_cell.length_c   1.000
_cell.angle_alpha   90.00
_cell.angle_beta   90.00
_cell.angle_gamma   90.00
#
_symmetry.space_group_name_H-M   'P 1'
#
loop_
_entity.id
_entity.type
_entity.pdbx_description
1 polymer ?
#
loop_
_entity_poly.entity_id
_entity_poly.type
_entity_poly.pdbx_seq_one_letter_code
_entity_poly.pdbx_strand_id
1 'polypeptide(L)'
;MADSRDNSKLLTHEAFEGGCKQPKDYHAMFNHTFFVAWFRRLLDDVEALGKSNAIIVLDNAKYHKGLPDDTPKGSWTKAKMLEACVALGIPTEPREYRSTLWTKLKKHVVDNVVPVIVKMTTDRGHDVVFTPPYHSDIQPIEMVWSYVKGGVARKYNTSTKFPNVRERLDREFDRLPSSVIYDCICHTTRKVVDLSAYLQSLDDVDDAAGSCFSSDSESDSEADSCDDCDLAHYDGH
;
A
#
# COMPACT_ATOMS: atom_id res chain seq x y z
N MET A 1 16.66 -9.01 16.36
CA MET A 1 16.09 -10.05 17.26
C MET A 1 15.39 -11.04 16.36
N ALA A 2 15.70 -12.33 16.42
CA ALA A 2 14.97 -13.32 15.63
C ALA A 2 13.53 -13.40 16.16
N ASP A 3 12.55 -13.24 15.27
CA ASP A 3 11.15 -13.46 15.61
C ASP A 3 11.01 -14.87 16.18
N SER A 4 10.35 -14.98 17.35
CA SER A 4 10.03 -16.27 17.94
C SER A 4 8.54 -16.53 17.77
N ARG A 5 8.15 -17.81 17.82
CA ARG A 5 6.74 -18.21 17.79
C ARG A 5 5.89 -17.51 18.84
N ASP A 6 6.47 -17.08 19.95
CA ASP A 6 5.74 -16.41 21.04
C ASP A 6 5.62 -14.89 20.84
N ASN A 7 6.36 -14.32 19.87
CA ASN A 7 6.38 -12.89 19.60
C ASN A 7 5.54 -12.48 18.38
N SER A 8 5.02 -13.44 17.59
CA SER A 8 4.21 -13.18 16.40
C SER A 8 2.72 -13.03 16.74
N LYS A 9 2.21 -11.81 16.78
CA LYS A 9 0.82 -11.55 17.21
C LYS A 9 0.09 -10.59 16.27
N LEU A 10 -1.24 -10.70 16.28
CA LEU A 10 -2.12 -9.66 15.74
C LEU A 10 -2.09 -8.47 16.72
N LEU A 11 -1.77 -7.28 16.21
CA LEU A 11 -1.74 -6.06 17.03
C LEU A 11 -3.14 -5.45 17.15
N THR A 12 -3.73 -5.17 16.00
CA THR A 12 -5.04 -4.53 15.90
C THR A 12 -5.71 -4.98 14.61
N HIS A 13 -7.03 -5.04 14.62
CA HIS A 13 -7.83 -5.17 13.42
C HIS A 13 -9.06 -4.29 13.58
N GLU A 14 -9.52 -3.72 12.49
CA GLU A 14 -10.73 -2.91 12.46
C GLU A 14 -11.59 -3.40 11.30
N ALA A 15 -12.88 -3.62 11.57
CA ALA A 15 -13.80 -4.12 10.58
C ALA A 15 -14.96 -3.14 10.43
N PHE A 16 -15.22 -2.78 9.18
CA PHE A 16 -16.25 -1.82 8.77
C PHE A 16 -17.49 -2.57 8.30
N GLU A 17 -18.64 -2.00 8.61
CA GLU A 17 -19.93 -2.49 8.12
C GLU A 17 -20.60 -1.36 7.33
N GLY A 18 -21.02 -1.66 6.11
CA GLY A 18 -21.81 -0.73 5.32
C GLY A 18 -23.13 -0.43 6.01
N GLY A 19 -23.37 0.83 6.37
CA GLY A 19 -24.63 1.29 6.96
C GLY A 19 -25.67 1.71 5.91
N CYS A 20 -26.92 1.90 6.33
CA CYS A 20 -28.01 2.36 5.43
C CYS A 20 -27.76 3.74 4.78
N LYS A 21 -26.83 4.54 5.32
CA LYS A 21 -26.42 5.86 4.80
C LYS A 21 -24.95 5.91 4.35
N GLN A 22 -24.27 4.78 4.33
CA GLN A 22 -22.89 4.69 3.85
C GLN A 22 -22.90 4.22 2.39
N PRO A 23 -21.86 4.54 1.61
CA PRO A 23 -21.67 3.94 0.30
C PRO A 23 -21.74 2.42 0.40
N LYS A 24 -22.49 1.78 -0.50
CA LYS A 24 -22.52 0.30 -0.58
C LYS A 24 -21.19 -0.26 -1.08
N ASP A 25 -20.43 0.56 -1.80
CA ASP A 25 -19.08 0.25 -2.26
C ASP A 25 -18.07 0.48 -1.13
N TYR A 26 -17.39 -0.59 -0.73
CA TYR A 26 -16.36 -0.53 0.30
C TYR A 26 -15.17 0.34 -0.13
N HIS A 27 -14.91 0.51 -1.43
CA HIS A 27 -13.85 1.40 -1.93
C HIS A 27 -14.10 2.87 -1.58
N ALA A 28 -15.36 3.28 -1.42
CA ALA A 28 -15.68 4.64 -0.98
C ALA A 28 -15.52 4.81 0.55
N MET A 29 -15.65 3.73 1.32
CA MET A 29 -15.46 3.74 2.77
C MET A 29 -13.99 3.62 3.17
N PHE A 30 -13.23 2.76 2.48
CA PHE A 30 -11.82 2.48 2.77
C PHE A 30 -10.91 3.28 1.85
N ASN A 31 -10.72 4.56 2.17
CA ASN A 31 -9.94 5.52 1.38
C ASN A 31 -8.59 5.88 2.03
N HIS A 32 -7.80 6.72 1.36
CA HIS A 32 -6.48 7.14 1.85
C HIS A 32 -6.54 7.84 3.22
N THR A 33 -7.48 8.76 3.41
CA THR A 33 -7.65 9.47 4.68
C THR A 33 -7.92 8.51 5.83
N PHE A 34 -8.82 7.56 5.59
CA PHE A 34 -9.12 6.50 6.55
C PHE A 34 -7.85 5.68 6.87
N PHE A 35 -7.15 5.22 5.84
CA PHE A 35 -5.95 4.39 6.00
C PHE A 35 -4.87 5.12 6.80
N VAL A 36 -4.59 6.39 6.53
CA VAL A 36 -3.61 7.20 7.28
C VAL A 36 -3.97 7.31 8.76
N ALA A 37 -5.25 7.49 9.09
CA ALA A 37 -5.71 7.55 10.47
C ALA A 37 -5.56 6.20 11.20
N TRP A 38 -5.88 5.09 10.53
CA TRP A 38 -5.64 3.75 11.04
C TRP A 38 -4.14 3.46 11.21
N PHE A 39 -3.33 3.81 10.21
CA PHE A 39 -1.90 3.58 10.21
C PHE A 39 -1.18 4.34 11.34
N ARG A 40 -1.66 5.53 11.71
CA ARG A 40 -1.18 6.25 12.90
C ARG A 40 -1.37 5.44 14.18
N ARG A 41 -2.55 4.82 14.37
CA ARG A 41 -2.82 3.96 15.54
C ARG A 41 -1.91 2.73 15.54
N LEU A 42 -1.65 2.14 14.37
CA LEU A 42 -0.68 1.04 14.25
C LEU A 42 0.71 1.47 14.76
N LEU A 43 1.20 2.65 14.38
CA LEU A 43 2.49 3.17 14.85
C LEU A 43 2.47 3.44 16.37
N ASP A 44 1.37 3.96 16.91
CA ASP A 44 1.20 4.15 18.35
C ASP A 44 1.24 2.79 19.10
N ASP A 45 0.63 1.75 18.54
CA ASP A 45 0.67 0.39 19.10
C ASP A 45 2.10 -0.20 19.05
N VAL A 46 2.85 0.04 17.97
CA VAL A 46 4.25 -0.41 17.84
C VAL A 46 5.14 0.26 18.89
N GLU A 47 4.96 1.56 19.12
CA GLU A 47 5.66 2.31 20.17
C GLU A 47 5.29 1.82 21.57
N ALA A 48 4.00 1.56 21.83
CA ALA A 48 3.54 1.02 23.11
C ALA A 48 4.13 -0.36 23.42
N LEU A 49 4.55 -1.11 22.39
CA LEU A 49 5.29 -2.37 22.53
C LEU A 49 6.80 -2.20 22.74
N GLY A 50 7.29 -0.96 22.76
CA GLY A 50 8.72 -0.65 22.89
C GLY A 50 9.53 -1.17 21.71
N LYS A 51 8.93 -1.27 20.52
CA LYS A 51 9.61 -1.70 19.29
C LYS A 51 10.10 -0.49 18.53
N SER A 52 11.34 -0.55 18.06
CA SER A 52 11.98 0.44 17.18
C SER A 52 12.64 -0.27 16.00
N ASN A 53 13.00 0.45 14.93
CA ASN A 53 13.61 -0.13 13.73
C ASN A 53 12.79 -1.29 13.13
N ALA A 54 11.47 -1.15 13.20
CA ALA A 54 10.54 -2.12 12.62
C ALA A 54 10.42 -1.89 11.11
N ILE A 55 10.30 -2.98 10.35
CA ILE A 55 9.99 -2.95 8.92
C ILE A 55 8.51 -3.26 8.76
N ILE A 56 7.75 -2.33 8.19
CA ILE A 56 6.35 -2.46 7.88
C ILE A 56 6.22 -2.83 6.40
N VAL A 57 5.71 -4.03 6.13
CA VAL A 57 5.57 -4.54 4.76
C VAL A 57 4.13 -4.34 4.27
N LEU A 58 3.97 -3.69 3.11
CA LEU A 58 2.67 -3.37 2.51
C LEU A 58 2.57 -3.80 1.05
N ASP A 59 1.34 -4.01 0.58
CA ASP A 59 1.07 -4.19 -0.85
C ASP A 59 1.04 -2.85 -1.62
N ASN A 60 0.77 -2.90 -2.93
CA ASN A 60 0.75 -1.73 -3.80
C ASN A 60 -0.62 -1.05 -3.90
N ALA A 61 -1.55 -1.26 -2.96
CA ALA A 61 -2.85 -0.61 -3.02
C ALA A 61 -2.71 0.92 -3.12
N LYS A 62 -3.52 1.55 -4.00
CA LYS A 62 -3.40 2.99 -4.30
C LYS A 62 -3.45 3.87 -3.04
N TYR A 63 -4.29 3.51 -2.07
CA TYR A 63 -4.44 4.26 -0.81
C TYR A 63 -3.23 4.12 0.14
N HIS A 64 -2.31 3.16 -0.05
CA HIS A 64 -1.03 3.11 0.67
C HIS A 64 -0.02 4.13 0.13
N LYS A 65 -0.16 4.53 -1.14
CA LYS A 65 0.80 5.39 -1.84
C LYS A 65 0.35 6.85 -1.96
N GLY A 66 -0.67 7.25 -1.18
CA GLY A 66 -1.14 8.63 -1.20
C GLY A 66 -0.05 9.61 -0.75
N LEU A 67 0.16 10.62 -1.59
CA LEU A 67 1.13 11.69 -1.39
C LEU A 67 0.50 12.82 -0.56
N PRO A 68 1.31 13.70 0.07
CA PRO A 68 0.81 14.89 0.76
C PRO A 68 -0.14 15.74 -0.09
N ASP A 69 -1.12 16.39 0.53
CA ASP A 69 -2.17 17.16 -0.18
C ASP A 69 -1.63 18.34 -1.00
N ASP A 70 -0.50 18.90 -0.55
CA ASP A 70 0.24 19.99 -1.18
C ASP A 70 1.16 19.52 -2.32
N THR A 71 1.19 18.22 -2.61
CA THR A 71 1.95 17.67 -3.76
C THR A 71 1.44 18.27 -5.07
N PRO A 72 2.33 18.78 -5.95
CA PRO A 72 1.97 19.27 -7.27
C PRO A 72 1.15 18.27 -8.10
N LYS A 73 0.08 18.74 -8.75
CA LYS A 73 -0.81 17.90 -9.58
C LYS A 73 -0.88 18.41 -11.02
N GLY A 74 -0.99 17.50 -11.98
CA GLY A 74 -1.10 17.84 -13.41
C GLY A 74 -2.34 18.69 -13.75
N SER A 75 -3.38 18.60 -12.92
CA SER A 75 -4.61 19.41 -13.03
C SER A 75 -4.44 20.87 -12.61
N TRP A 76 -3.36 21.25 -11.92
CA TRP A 76 -3.14 22.62 -11.44
C TRP A 76 -2.94 23.65 -12.55
N THR A 77 -3.46 24.87 -12.35
CA THR A 77 -3.27 25.98 -13.30
C THR A 77 -1.79 26.31 -13.51
N LYS A 78 -1.45 26.91 -14.65
CA LYS A 78 -0.07 27.34 -14.95
C LYS A 78 0.49 28.26 -13.87
N ALA A 79 -0.32 29.18 -13.35
CA ALA A 79 0.07 30.09 -12.28
C ALA A 79 0.45 29.31 -11.00
N LYS A 80 -0.39 28.36 -10.59
CA LYS A 80 -0.11 27.52 -9.41
C LYS A 80 1.12 26.62 -9.60
N MET A 81 1.35 26.12 -10.82
CA MET A 81 2.58 25.37 -11.13
C MET A 81 3.83 26.26 -11.03
N LEU A 82 3.78 27.51 -11.50
CA LEU A 82 4.89 28.47 -11.35
C LEU A 82 5.18 28.78 -9.88
N GLU A 83 4.15 29.04 -9.08
CA GLU A 83 4.27 29.24 -7.64
C GLU A 83 4.94 28.03 -6.96
N ALA A 84 4.52 26.81 -7.31
CA ALA A 84 5.11 25.58 -6.81
C ALA A 84 6.58 25.41 -7.23
N CYS A 85 6.91 25.70 -8.49
CA CYS A 85 8.30 25.68 -8.95
C CYS A 85 9.16 26.67 -8.15
N VAL A 86 8.68 27.88 -7.90
CA VAL A 86 9.39 28.88 -7.09
C VAL A 86 9.59 28.39 -5.65
N ALA A 87 8.53 27.85 -5.02
CA ALA A 87 8.58 27.33 -3.66
C ALA A 87 9.57 26.14 -3.51
N LEU A 88 9.68 25.30 -4.54
CA LEU A 88 10.55 24.13 -4.58
C LEU A 88 11.96 24.43 -5.14
N GLY A 89 12.25 25.69 -5.49
CA GLY A 89 13.53 26.10 -6.06
C GLY A 89 13.82 25.53 -7.46
N ILE A 90 12.78 25.16 -8.21
CA ILE A 90 12.89 24.62 -9.57
C ILE A 90 13.03 25.78 -10.58
N PRO A 91 14.11 25.83 -11.39
CA PRO A 91 14.31 26.89 -12.37
C PRO A 91 13.17 26.92 -13.41
N THR A 92 12.63 28.10 -13.65
CA THR A 92 11.56 28.34 -14.64
C THR A 92 11.88 29.52 -15.55
N GLU A 93 11.33 29.51 -16.77
CA GLU A 93 11.42 30.65 -17.70
C GLU A 93 10.05 31.32 -17.88
N PRO A 94 10.00 32.65 -18.15
CA PRO A 94 8.73 33.38 -18.24
C PRO A 94 7.73 32.86 -19.30
N ARG A 95 8.22 32.15 -20.32
CA ARG A 95 7.42 31.66 -21.45
C ARG A 95 7.21 30.15 -21.47
N GLU A 96 7.54 29.43 -20.39
CA GLU A 96 7.36 27.98 -20.37
C GLU A 96 5.89 27.58 -20.52
N TYR A 97 5.67 26.49 -21.26
CA TYR A 97 4.35 25.90 -21.39
C TYR A 97 3.98 25.17 -20.09
N ARG A 98 2.67 25.04 -19.85
CA ARG A 98 2.14 24.29 -18.69
C ARG A 98 2.68 22.85 -18.67
N SER A 99 2.78 22.21 -19.83
CA SER A 99 3.34 20.85 -19.97
C SER A 99 4.80 20.78 -19.49
N THR A 100 5.64 21.73 -19.89
CA THR A 100 7.05 21.81 -19.47
C THR A 100 7.19 21.98 -17.96
N LEU A 101 6.39 22.86 -17.36
CA LEU A 101 6.34 23.04 -15.90
C LEU A 101 5.91 21.76 -15.20
N TRP A 102 4.89 21.08 -15.72
CA TRP A 102 4.44 19.80 -15.18
C TRP A 102 5.51 18.71 -15.28
N THR A 103 6.25 18.61 -16.38
CA THR A 103 7.36 17.65 -16.50
C THR A 103 8.42 17.87 -15.42
N LYS A 104 8.80 19.13 -15.15
CA LYS A 104 9.75 19.46 -14.09
C LYS A 104 9.21 19.12 -12.70
N LEU A 105 7.95 19.48 -12.42
CA LEU A 105 7.30 19.18 -11.15
C LEU A 105 7.11 17.67 -10.94
N LYS A 106 6.66 16.94 -11.97
CA LYS A 106 6.50 15.47 -11.94
C LYS A 106 7.81 14.79 -11.61
N LYS A 107 8.92 15.20 -12.25
CA LYS A 107 10.26 14.71 -11.92
C LYS A 107 10.62 15.00 -10.47
N HIS A 108 10.42 16.23 -10.01
CA HIS A 108 10.69 16.59 -8.62
C HIS A 108 9.87 15.75 -7.62
N VAL A 109 8.58 15.51 -7.92
CA VAL A 109 7.70 14.68 -7.10
C VAL A 109 8.24 13.25 -7.00
N VAL A 110 8.58 12.63 -8.13
CA VAL A 110 9.16 11.27 -8.15
C VAL A 110 10.46 11.19 -7.34
N ASP A 111 11.31 12.21 -7.45
CA ASP A 111 12.64 12.18 -6.85
C ASP A 111 12.64 12.56 -5.35
N ASN A 112 11.65 13.33 -4.86
CA ASN A 112 11.72 13.98 -3.54
C ASN A 112 10.49 13.76 -2.64
N VAL A 113 9.34 13.34 -3.19
CA VAL A 113 8.10 13.23 -2.43
C VAL A 113 7.79 11.76 -2.17
N VAL A 114 7.72 11.41 -0.89
CA VAL A 114 7.35 10.06 -0.44
C VAL A 114 5.88 10.01 -0.01
N PRO A 115 5.24 8.83 -0.03
CA PRO A 115 3.90 8.67 0.52
C PRO A 115 3.81 9.10 1.98
N VAL A 116 2.63 9.60 2.39
CA VAL A 116 2.38 10.14 3.75
C VAL A 116 2.76 9.12 4.83
N ILE A 117 2.39 7.85 4.63
CA ILE A 117 2.67 6.79 5.60
C ILE A 117 4.17 6.48 5.70
N VAL A 118 4.93 6.61 4.60
CA VAL A 118 6.38 6.38 4.60
C VAL A 118 7.03 7.44 5.45
N LYS A 119 6.68 8.71 5.24
CA LYS A 119 7.16 9.82 6.07
C LYS A 119 6.81 9.63 7.55
N MET A 120 5.56 9.29 7.86
CA MET A 120 5.11 9.01 9.23
C MET A 120 5.91 7.89 9.91
N THR A 121 6.26 6.86 9.16
CA THR A 121 7.00 5.69 9.66
C THR A 121 8.46 6.03 9.90
N THR A 122 9.11 6.69 8.94
CA THR A 122 10.51 7.12 9.05
C THR A 122 10.71 8.15 10.17
N ASP A 123 9.77 9.08 10.36
CA ASP A 123 9.83 10.06 11.46
C ASP A 123 9.80 9.42 12.85
N ARG A 124 9.31 8.17 12.94
CA ARG A 124 9.29 7.36 14.17
C ARG A 124 10.41 6.31 14.22
N GLY A 125 11.37 6.34 13.30
CA GLY A 125 12.52 5.42 13.30
C GLY A 125 12.18 4.01 12.81
N HIS A 126 11.23 3.89 11.88
CA HIS A 126 10.81 2.65 11.24
C HIS A 126 10.89 2.79 9.71
N ASP A 127 10.81 1.67 9.00
CA ASP A 127 10.80 1.65 7.53
C ASP A 127 9.53 1.02 6.96
N VAL A 128 9.11 1.49 5.79
CA VAL A 128 8.06 0.86 4.98
C VAL A 128 8.69 0.22 3.76
N VAL A 129 8.35 -1.04 3.49
CA VAL A 129 8.74 -1.75 2.28
C VAL A 129 7.49 -2.20 1.54
N PHE A 130 7.44 -1.92 0.25
CA PHE A 130 6.37 -2.41 -0.62
C PHE A 130 6.79 -3.71 -1.26
N THR A 131 5.90 -4.71 -1.24
CA THR A 131 6.14 -5.95 -1.99
C THR A 131 6.13 -5.66 -3.50
N PRO A 132 6.86 -6.42 -4.32
CA PRO A 132 6.68 -6.41 -5.77
C PRO A 132 5.20 -6.49 -6.21
N PRO A 133 4.78 -5.74 -7.26
CA PRO A 133 3.43 -5.85 -7.82
C PRO A 133 3.11 -7.28 -8.27
N TYR A 134 1.85 -7.69 -8.17
CA TYR A 134 1.35 -9.01 -8.61
C TYR A 134 1.94 -10.24 -7.88
N HIS A 135 2.70 -10.05 -6.80
CA HIS A 135 3.21 -11.12 -5.95
C HIS A 135 2.45 -11.16 -4.61
N SER A 136 1.19 -11.60 -4.64
CA SER A 136 0.40 -11.79 -3.40
C SER A 136 0.91 -12.96 -2.56
N ASP A 137 1.68 -13.86 -3.16
CA ASP A 137 2.17 -15.08 -2.55
C ASP A 137 3.36 -14.88 -1.59
N ILE A 138 3.93 -13.67 -1.59
CA ILE A 138 4.94 -13.19 -0.62
C ILE A 138 4.33 -12.28 0.46
N GLN A 139 3.01 -12.09 0.45
CA GLN A 139 2.30 -11.28 1.45
C GLN A 139 1.72 -12.18 2.55
N PRO A 140 2.28 -12.16 3.79
CA PRO A 140 1.86 -13.10 4.83
C PRO A 140 0.39 -12.91 5.25
N ILE A 141 -0.16 -11.70 5.04
CA ILE A 141 -1.56 -11.40 5.31
C ILE A 141 -2.52 -12.28 4.50
N GLU A 142 -2.17 -12.68 3.27
CA GLU A 142 -3.02 -13.54 2.45
C GLU A 142 -3.18 -14.95 3.06
N MET A 143 -2.11 -15.48 3.66
CA MET A 143 -2.14 -16.77 4.34
C MET A 143 -2.91 -16.69 5.66
N VAL A 144 -2.68 -15.63 6.45
CA VAL A 144 -3.44 -15.36 7.68
C VAL A 144 -4.93 -15.23 7.35
N TRP A 145 -5.26 -14.49 6.29
CA TRP A 145 -6.63 -14.30 5.85
C TRP A 145 -7.28 -15.58 5.35
N SER A 146 -6.54 -16.43 4.63
CA SER A 146 -6.99 -17.77 4.23
C SER A 146 -7.32 -18.64 5.46
N TYR A 147 -6.47 -18.62 6.49
CA TYR A 147 -6.70 -19.34 7.74
C TYR A 147 -7.99 -18.87 8.44
N VAL A 148 -8.15 -17.56 8.63
CA VAL A 148 -9.31 -16.95 9.29
C VAL A 148 -10.60 -17.23 8.51
N LYS A 149 -10.59 -17.00 7.19
CA LYS A 149 -11.75 -17.29 6.33
C LYS A 149 -12.13 -18.76 6.38
N GLY A 150 -11.16 -19.67 6.39
CA GLY A 150 -11.40 -21.10 6.55
C GLY A 150 -12.12 -21.41 7.86
N GLY A 151 -11.73 -20.77 8.97
CA GLY A 151 -12.40 -20.88 10.27
C GLY A 151 -13.86 -20.43 10.24
N VAL A 152 -14.12 -19.29 9.62
CA VAL A 152 -15.48 -18.74 9.46
C VAL A 152 -16.34 -19.66 8.57
N ALA A 153 -15.78 -20.11 7.44
CA ALA A 153 -16.49 -20.89 6.42
C ALA A 153 -16.85 -22.31 6.90
N ARG A 154 -16.02 -22.95 7.73
CA ARG A 154 -16.32 -24.29 8.29
C ARG A 154 -17.62 -24.35 9.11
N LYS A 155 -18.11 -23.21 9.60
CA LYS A 155 -19.34 -23.09 10.38
C LYS A 155 -20.55 -22.66 9.53
N TYR A 156 -20.36 -22.52 8.22
CA TYR A 156 -21.40 -22.07 7.30
C TYR A 156 -22.54 -23.10 7.17
N ASN A 157 -23.77 -22.57 7.09
CA ASN A 157 -24.98 -23.33 6.79
C ASN A 157 -26.00 -22.39 6.13
N THR A 158 -27.13 -22.94 5.66
CA THR A 158 -28.17 -22.20 4.93
C THR A 158 -28.88 -21.11 5.76
N SER A 159 -28.77 -21.15 7.09
CA SER A 159 -29.34 -20.11 7.98
C SER A 159 -28.33 -19.03 8.38
N THR A 160 -27.09 -19.08 7.87
CA THR A 160 -26.04 -18.12 8.19
C THR A 160 -26.39 -16.73 7.63
N LYS A 161 -26.54 -15.75 8.53
CA LYS A 161 -26.74 -14.32 8.21
C LYS A 161 -25.48 -13.51 8.49
N PHE A 162 -25.39 -12.30 7.93
CA PHE A 162 -24.24 -11.40 8.11
C PHE A 162 -23.79 -11.22 9.58
N PRO A 163 -24.67 -11.01 10.59
CA PRO A 163 -24.22 -10.91 11.98
C PRO A 163 -23.50 -12.16 12.50
N ASN A 164 -23.89 -13.34 12.03
CA ASN A 164 -23.19 -14.58 12.37
C ASN A 164 -21.79 -14.61 11.77
N VAL A 165 -21.63 -14.10 10.54
CA VAL A 165 -20.32 -13.99 9.87
C VAL A 165 -19.44 -13.03 10.65
N ARG A 166 -19.98 -11.90 11.09
CA ARG A 166 -19.26 -10.91 11.90
C ARG A 166 -18.76 -11.51 13.22
N GLU A 167 -19.65 -12.11 14.01
CA GLU A 167 -19.28 -12.73 15.29
C GLU A 167 -18.25 -13.85 15.09
N ARG A 168 -18.39 -14.64 14.00
CA ARG A 168 -17.40 -15.68 13.66
C ARG A 168 -16.06 -15.06 13.32
N LEU A 169 -16.04 -13.99 12.54
CA LEU A 169 -14.81 -13.29 12.15
C LEU A 169 -14.05 -12.79 13.36
N ASP A 170 -14.71 -12.04 14.25
CA ASP A 170 -14.11 -11.50 15.47
C ASP A 170 -13.51 -12.64 16.31
N ARG A 171 -14.27 -13.74 16.50
CA ARG A 171 -13.80 -14.90 17.26
C ARG A 171 -12.62 -15.63 16.61
N GLU A 172 -12.56 -15.74 15.29
CA GLU A 172 -11.43 -16.40 14.62
C GLU A 172 -10.15 -15.54 14.69
N PHE A 173 -10.27 -14.20 14.69
CA PHE A 173 -9.15 -13.31 14.97
C PHE A 173 -8.68 -13.37 16.43
N ASP A 174 -9.61 -13.37 17.40
CA ASP A 174 -9.27 -13.49 18.83
C ASP A 174 -8.53 -14.79 19.17
N ARG A 175 -8.80 -15.85 18.40
CA ARG A 175 -8.20 -17.18 18.57
C ARG A 175 -7.02 -17.43 17.65
N LEU A 176 -6.61 -16.46 16.83
CA LEU A 176 -5.54 -16.62 15.86
C LEU A 176 -4.24 -16.98 16.59
N PRO A 177 -3.72 -18.21 16.42
CA PRO A 177 -2.55 -18.62 17.19
C PRO A 177 -1.29 -17.90 16.74
N SER A 178 -0.44 -17.55 17.70
CA SER A 178 0.87 -16.92 17.45
C SER A 178 1.73 -17.76 16.48
N SER A 179 1.68 -19.09 16.61
CA SER A 179 2.36 -20.02 15.71
C SER A 179 1.89 -19.93 14.25
N VAL A 180 0.60 -19.67 14.02
CA VAL A 180 0.07 -19.53 12.65
C VAL A 180 0.63 -18.28 11.99
N ILE A 181 0.64 -17.16 12.72
CA ILE A 181 1.20 -15.89 12.22
C ILE A 181 2.70 -16.08 11.93
N TYR A 182 3.43 -16.67 12.88
CA TYR A 182 4.85 -16.97 12.72
C TYR A 182 5.13 -17.85 11.49
N ASP A 183 4.38 -18.95 11.33
CA ASP A 183 4.59 -19.88 10.22
C ASP A 183 4.26 -19.24 8.86
N CYS A 184 3.27 -18.33 8.80
CA CYS A 184 2.98 -17.52 7.61
C CYS A 184 4.14 -16.59 7.26
N ILE A 185 4.66 -15.84 8.24
CA ILE A 185 5.82 -14.95 8.06
C ILE A 185 7.02 -15.76 7.57
N CYS A 186 7.34 -16.88 8.23
CA CYS A 186 8.45 -17.75 7.85
C CYS A 186 8.30 -18.29 6.42
N HIS A 187 7.08 -18.63 6.01
CA HIS A 187 6.82 -19.10 4.65
C HIS A 187 7.13 -18.02 3.63
N THR A 188 6.61 -16.80 3.83
CA THR A 188 6.85 -15.69 2.90
C THR A 188 8.30 -15.23 2.90
N THR A 189 8.99 -15.23 4.05
CA THR A 189 10.42 -14.93 4.12
C THR A 189 11.25 -15.93 3.32
N ARG A 190 10.96 -17.23 3.40
CA ARG A 190 11.65 -18.23 2.57
C ARG A 190 11.44 -17.98 1.08
N LYS A 191 10.20 -17.69 0.67
CA LYS A 191 9.91 -17.35 -0.73
C LYS A 191 10.69 -16.14 -1.23
N VAL A 192 10.79 -15.08 -0.41
CA VAL A 192 11.58 -13.90 -0.76
C VAL A 192 13.06 -14.24 -0.94
N VAL A 193 13.62 -15.06 -0.03
CA VAL A 193 15.02 -15.53 -0.13
C VAL A 193 15.23 -16.38 -1.38
N ASP A 194 14.34 -17.34 -1.65
CA ASP A 194 14.43 -18.21 -2.82
C ASP A 194 14.34 -17.41 -4.13
N LEU A 195 13.44 -16.43 -4.20
CA LEU A 195 13.30 -15.53 -5.34
C LEU A 195 14.55 -14.66 -5.54
N SER A 196 15.12 -14.12 -4.44
CA SER A 196 16.36 -13.35 -4.50
C SER A 196 17.52 -14.19 -5.02
N ALA A 197 17.66 -15.43 -4.57
CA ALA A 197 18.71 -16.34 -5.02
C ALA A 197 18.54 -16.69 -6.50
N TYR A 198 17.30 -16.88 -6.96
CA TYR A 198 16.99 -17.10 -8.37
C TYR A 198 17.38 -15.90 -9.24
N LEU A 199 17.03 -14.67 -8.84
CA LEU A 199 17.40 -13.46 -9.58
C LEU A 199 18.91 -13.28 -9.69
N GLN A 200 19.63 -13.47 -8.57
CA GLN A 200 21.09 -13.42 -8.57
C GLN A 200 21.70 -14.46 -9.52
N SER A 201 21.13 -15.66 -9.59
CA SER A 201 21.62 -16.68 -10.52
C SER A 201 21.39 -16.34 -12.00
N LEU A 202 20.36 -15.55 -12.31
CA LEU A 202 20.14 -15.06 -13.67
C LEU A 202 21.16 -13.97 -14.03
N ASP A 203 21.39 -13.03 -13.13
CA ASP A 203 22.39 -11.97 -13.31
C ASP A 203 23.79 -12.57 -13.53
N ASP A 204 24.18 -13.57 -12.72
CA ASP A 204 25.46 -14.27 -12.88
C ASP A 204 25.60 -14.95 -14.26
N VAL A 205 24.50 -15.47 -14.81
CA VAL A 205 24.46 -16.10 -16.14
C VAL A 205 24.58 -15.06 -17.25
N ASP A 206 23.88 -13.93 -17.13
CA ASP A 206 23.93 -12.85 -18.12
C ASP A 206 25.32 -12.19 -18.15
N ASP A 207 25.93 -11.99 -16.99
CA ASP A 207 27.31 -11.51 -16.85
C ASP A 207 28.31 -12.49 -17.48
N ALA A 208 28.14 -13.80 -17.22
CA ALA A 208 29.00 -14.84 -17.79
C ALA A 208 28.81 -14.98 -19.32
N ALA A 209 27.61 -14.75 -19.83
CA ALA A 209 27.30 -14.77 -21.26
C ALA A 209 27.80 -13.53 -22.01
N GLY A 210 28.25 -12.49 -21.30
CA GLY A 210 28.63 -11.20 -21.90
C GLY A 210 27.46 -10.54 -22.63
N SER A 211 26.22 -10.79 -22.15
CA SER A 211 25.01 -10.23 -22.74
C SER A 211 25.02 -8.71 -22.57
N CYS A 212 25.08 -7.98 -23.68
CA CYS A 212 24.88 -6.53 -23.65
C CYS A 212 23.40 -6.27 -23.32
N PHE A 213 23.10 -5.40 -22.35
CA PHE A 213 21.74 -4.91 -22.12
C PHE A 213 21.20 -4.32 -23.43
N SER A 214 20.36 -5.07 -24.15
CA SER A 214 19.53 -4.52 -25.21
C SER A 214 18.47 -3.65 -24.54
N SER A 215 18.73 -2.35 -24.50
CA SER A 215 17.79 -1.31 -24.12
C SER A 215 16.69 -1.18 -25.19
N ASP A 216 15.92 -2.24 -25.43
CA ASP A 216 14.80 -2.21 -26.37
C ASP A 216 13.48 -2.09 -25.61
N SER A 217 13.03 -0.83 -25.54
CA SER A 217 11.63 -0.40 -25.53
C SER A 217 10.85 -0.48 -24.21
N GLU A 218 11.09 0.50 -23.32
CA GLU A 218 10.07 1.01 -22.39
C GLU A 218 8.97 1.71 -23.21
N SER A 219 8.08 0.91 -23.80
CA SER A 219 6.78 1.40 -24.25
C SER A 219 5.88 1.49 -23.03
N ASP A 220 6.05 2.55 -22.24
CA ASP A 220 5.08 2.99 -21.22
C ASP A 220 3.75 3.32 -21.91
N SER A 221 2.89 2.31 -22.10
CA SER A 221 1.46 2.52 -22.30
C SER A 221 0.80 2.69 -20.95
N GLU A 222 1.15 3.80 -20.28
CA GLU A 222 0.34 4.37 -19.21
C GLU A 222 -0.97 4.85 -19.83
N ALA A 223 -1.95 3.94 -19.91
CA ALA A 223 -3.34 4.28 -20.11
C ALA A 223 -3.82 5.04 -18.86
N ASP A 224 -3.53 6.33 -18.84
CA ASP A 224 -4.00 7.29 -17.86
C ASP A 224 -5.50 7.50 -18.08
N SER A 225 -6.30 6.57 -17.54
CA SER A 225 -7.75 6.74 -17.39
C SER A 225 -7.99 7.76 -16.28
N CYS A 226 -7.81 9.03 -16.63
CA CYS A 226 -8.32 10.17 -15.88
C CYS A 226 -9.85 10.16 -15.98
N ASP A 227 -10.50 9.31 -15.20
CA ASP A 227 -11.94 9.41 -15.00
C ASP A 227 -12.19 10.46 -13.92
N ASP A 228 -12.42 11.67 -14.43
CA ASP A 228 -12.93 12.83 -13.73
C ASP A 228 -14.33 12.50 -13.20
N CYS A 229 -14.41 12.05 -11.95
CA CYS A 229 -15.70 11.84 -11.29
C CYS A 229 -16.26 13.18 -10.79
N ASP A 230 -16.65 14.05 -11.74
CA ASP A 230 -17.51 15.19 -11.46
C ASP A 230 -18.94 14.67 -11.22
N LEU A 231 -19.25 14.41 -9.95
CA LEU A 231 -20.62 14.20 -9.49
C LEU A 231 -21.37 15.53 -9.51
N ALA A 232 -21.92 15.89 -10.67
CA ALA A 232 -22.89 16.97 -10.80
C ALA A 232 -24.18 16.48 -11.47
N HIS A 233 -25.27 16.58 -10.68
CA HIS A 233 -26.68 16.64 -11.07
C HIS A 233 -27.31 15.44 -11.80
N TYR A 234 -27.92 14.56 -11.00
CA TYR A 234 -29.08 13.78 -11.44
C TYR A 234 -30.35 14.58 -11.11
N ASP A 235 -30.91 15.27 -12.09
CA ASP A 235 -32.30 15.72 -12.04
C ASP A 235 -33.20 14.64 -12.65
N GLY A 236 -34.25 14.29 -11.91
CA GLY A 236 -35.20 13.25 -12.26
C GLY A 236 -36.27 13.72 -13.23
N HIS A 237 -36.68 12.78 -14.09
CA HIS A 237 -38.02 12.69 -14.63
C HIS A 237 -38.58 11.29 -14.32
#